data_AF-A0A832WHN9-F1
#
_entry.id   AF-A0A832WHN9-F1
#
_cell.length_a   1.000
_cell.length_b   1.000
_cell.length_c   1.000
_cell.angle_alpha   90.00
_cell.angle_beta   90.00
_cell.angle_gamma   90.00
#
_symmetry.space_group_name_H-M   'P 1'
#
loop_
_entity.id
_entity.type
_entity.pdbx_description
1 polymer ?
#
loop_
_entity_poly.entity_id
_entity_poly.type
_entity_poly.pdbx_seq_one_letter_code
_entity_poly.pdbx_strand_id
1 'polypeptide(L)' 'MSRELAKRLRDVADLLEAAVEDGDCKTAEEALDELREIIEELESGA' A
#
# COMPACT_ATOMS: atom_id res chain seq x y z
N MET A 1 5.22 -14.28 5.45
CA MET A 1 5.05 -13.20 4.47
C MET A 1 5.44 -13.72 3.10
N SER A 2 4.51 -13.79 2.16
CA SER A 2 4.80 -14.23 0.80
C SER A 2 5.64 -13.18 0.06
N ARG A 3 6.49 -13.62 -0.88
CA ARG A 3 7.35 -12.71 -1.68
C ARG A 3 6.52 -11.73 -2.50
N GLU A 4 5.32 -12.14 -2.89
CA GLU A 4 4.35 -11.34 -3.63
C GLU A 4 3.76 -10.23 -2.76
N LEU A 5 3.38 -10.54 -1.53
CA LEU A 5 2.86 -9.56 -0.59
C LEU A 5 3.91 -8.52 -0.19
N ALA A 6 5.17 -8.94 -0.02
CA ALA A 6 6.28 -8.02 0.23
C ALA A 6 6.55 -7.07 -0.96
N LYS A 7 6.28 -7.52 -2.19
CA LYS A 7 6.39 -6.67 -3.37
C LYS A 7 5.24 -5.65 -3.41
N ARG A 8 3.99 -6.10 -3.24
CA ARG A 8 2.80 -5.23 -3.20
C ARG A 8 2.94 -4.15 -2.12
N LEU A 9 3.40 -4.50 -0.93
CA LEU A 9 3.62 -3.53 0.14
C LEU A 9 4.63 -2.44 -0.25
N ARG A 10 5.71 -2.81 -0.95
CA ARG A 10 6.70 -1.83 -1.42
C ARG A 10 6.13 -0.95 -2.53
N ASP A 11 5.44 -1.56 -3.49
CA ASP A 11 4.83 -0.83 -4.62
C ASP A 11 3.81 0.21 -4.09
N VAL A 12 3.00 -0.14 -3.09
CA VAL A 12 2.05 0.79 -2.43
C VAL A 12 2.78 1.87 -1.62
N ALA A 13 3.86 1.53 -0.93
CA ALA A 13 4.65 2.52 -0.19
C ALA A 13 5.30 3.56 -1.12
N ASP A 14 5.89 3.11 -2.24
CA ASP A 14 6.49 3.98 -3.24
C ASP A 14 5.43 4.88 -3.90
N LEU A 15 4.23 4.34 -4.17
CA LEU A 15 3.09 5.11 -4.70
C LEU A 15 2.61 6.18 -3.71
N LEU A 16 2.49 5.82 -2.43
CA LEU A 16 2.06 6.74 -1.39
C LEU A 16 3.08 7.88 -1.18
N GLU A 17 4.37 7.56 -1.19
CA GLU A 17 5.43 8.58 -1.11
C GLU A 17 5.33 9.58 -2.26
N ALA A 18 5.24 9.09 -3.51
CA ALA A 18 5.08 9.95 -4.68
C ALA A 18 3.80 10.80 -4.63
N ALA A 19 2.66 10.22 -4.24
CA ALA A 19 1.40 10.94 -4.15
C ALA A 19 1.43 12.06 -3.09
N VAL A 20 2.10 11.80 -1.96
CA VAL A 20 2.29 12.81 -0.90
C VAL A 20 3.22 13.93 -1.37
N GLU A 21 4.31 13.60 -2.06
CA GLU A 21 5.24 14.59 -2.63
C GLU A 21 4.56 15.49 -3.68
N ASP A 22 3.72 14.90 -4.53
CA ASP A 22 2.99 15.62 -5.59
C ASP A 22 1.73 16.35 -5.07
N GLY A 23 1.33 16.12 -3.82
CA GLY A 23 0.09 16.66 -3.24
C GLY A 23 -1.18 16.05 -3.86
N ASP A 24 -1.08 14.87 -4.47
CA ASP A 24 -2.22 14.13 -5.02
C ASP A 24 -2.94 13.38 -3.89
N CYS A 25 -3.84 14.09 -3.21
CA CYS A 25 -4.64 13.53 -2.12
C CYS A 25 -5.47 12.32 -2.56
N LYS A 26 -5.89 12.25 -3.83
CA LYS A 26 -6.74 11.16 -4.32
C LYS A 26 -5.93 9.87 -4.42
N THR A 27 -4.76 9.93 -5.06
CA THR A 27 -3.87 8.77 -5.14
C THR A 27 -3.33 8.37 -3.77
N ALA A 28 -3.08 9.33 -2.88
CA ALA A 28 -2.71 9.02 -1.50
C ALA A 28 -3.81 8.28 -0.73
N GLU A 29 -5.08 8.68 -0.88
CA GLU A 29 -6.22 7.96 -0.31
C GLU A 29 -6.34 6.53 -0.88
N GLU A 30 -6.25 6.37 -2.20
CA GLU A 30 -6.31 5.05 -2.86
C GLU A 30 -5.17 4.13 -2.39
N ALA A 31 -3.94 4.64 -2.27
CA ALA A 31 -2.80 3.87 -1.76
C ALA A 31 -2.96 3.48 -0.28
N LEU A 32 -3.57 4.35 0.55
CA LEU A 32 -3.85 4.04 1.94
C LEU A 32 -4.93 2.97 2.10
N ASP A 33 -5.93 2.94 1.22
CA ASP A 33 -6.94 1.88 1.19
C ASP A 33 -6.31 0.54 0.82
N GLU A 34 -5.47 0.49 -0.22
CA GLU A 34 -4.76 -0.75 -0.60
C GLU A 34 -3.80 -1.22 0.52
N LEU A 35 -3.13 -0.29 1.21
CA LEU A 35 -2.30 -0.62 2.36
C LEU A 35 -3.10 -1.29 3.49
N ARG A 36 -4.35 -0.85 3.73
CA ARG A 36 -5.23 -1.47 4.73
C ARG A 36 -5.58 -2.90 4.33
N GLU A 37 -5.91 -3.14 3.06
CA GLU A 37 -6.19 -4.50 2.57
C GLU A 37 -4.98 -5.43 2.74
N ILE A 38 -3.77 -4.94 2.46
CA ILE A 38 -2.52 -5.70 2.66
C ILE A 38 -2.30 -6.04 4.14
N ILE A 39 -2.61 -5.12 5.06
CA ILE A 39 -2.52 -5.36 6.50
C ILE A 39 -3.56 -6.40 6.94
N GLU A 40 -4.80 -6.31 6.46
CA GLU A 40 -5.83 -7.30 6.75
C GLU A 40 -5.45 -8.70 6.25
N GLU A 41 -4.83 -8.80 5.07
CA GLU A 41 -4.29 -10.07 4.54
C GLU A 41 -3.18 -10.64 5.45
N LEU A 42 -2.28 -9.78 5.94
CA LEU A 42 -1.21 -10.16 6.89
C LEU A 42 -1.76 -10.66 8.22
N GLU A 43 -2.77 -9.98 8.77
CA GLU A 43 -3.40 -10.34 10.04
C GLU A 43 -4.22 -11.63 9.91
N SER A 44 -4.83 -11.85 8.75
CA SER A 44 -5.63 -13.04 8.45
C SER A 44 -4.79 -14.31 8.24
N GLY A 45 -3.47 -14.20 8.10
CA GLY A 45 -2.56 -15.33 7.95
C GLY A 45 -2.66 -16.08 6.62
N ALA A 46 -3.11 -15.39 5.56
CA ALA A 46 -3.15 -15.91 4.19
C ALA A 46 -1.74 -16.06 3.57
#